data_AF-A4I4W6-F1
#
_entry.id   AF-A4I4W6-F1
#
_cell.length_a   1.000
_cell.length_b   1.000
_cell.length_c   1.000
_cell.angle_alpha   90.00
_cell.angle_beta   90.00
_cell.angle_gamma   90.00
#
_symmetry.space_group_name_H-M   'P 1'
#
loop_
_entity.id
_entity.type
_entity.pdbx_description
1 polymer ?
#
loop_
_entity_poly.entity_id
_entity_poly.type
_entity_poly.pdbx_seq_one_letter_code
_entity_poly.pdbx_strand_id
1 'polypeptide(L)'
;MSADAGHDVHRAYDVLRGIRRVRTTAQLQEAYDGLLALVRTTHKLVEAQAAKSVAPGTKDTCETYLQVPSNPSAEAQAAMSQLKQVSLLCGAFCRRVEHVLRTTYTYADVDDASHGGLATVHVSAYMAQLTKELQRFNTPAVNRFLAAATNTDTLSTPILHVSSVDCVLSYGIGALCDYRLCRRKRAQAYLQQLLAQPQWNAAAITQVIVSLNETLSTPVDPFAVCTSDESVETTCVVTPLRDPISQTVIRIPARGEKCAHLELFDVESFVQATQQRSFNTVDVGAPCPLCSRTVHLLSIRVDTRALEAMRSYERAAAAAGSLSSSSDAPPPLTADCALEWNTDSRTVTVVRGRRGASAEESAVGEDQEEPATPSRGPRDDAPGTATKKRRIEIGGHVLYAD
;
A
#
# COMPACT_ATOMS: atom_id res chain seq x y z
N MET A 1 29.64 30.56 -17.18
CA MET A 1 29.32 30.08 -15.82
C MET A 1 27.84 30.33 -15.61
N SER A 2 27.02 29.27 -15.58
CA SER A 2 25.56 29.36 -15.70
C SER A 2 24.93 30.04 -14.48
N ALA A 3 24.17 31.12 -14.72
CA ALA A 3 23.31 31.76 -13.73
C ALA A 3 22.34 30.77 -13.03
N ASP A 4 22.07 29.63 -13.67
CA ASP A 4 21.17 28.58 -13.19
C ASP A 4 21.68 27.88 -11.91
N ALA A 5 23.01 27.72 -11.75
CA ALA A 5 23.56 27.06 -10.56
C ALA A 5 23.32 27.87 -9.27
N GLY A 6 23.17 29.19 -9.36
CA GLY A 6 22.87 30.05 -8.22
C GLY A 6 21.44 29.86 -7.71
N HIS A 7 20.47 29.63 -8.61
CA HIS A 7 19.07 29.43 -8.22
C HIS A 7 18.85 28.12 -7.46
N ASP A 8 19.54 27.05 -7.83
CA ASP A 8 19.42 25.76 -7.15
C ASP A 8 19.94 25.79 -5.70
N VAL A 9 21.06 26.48 -5.46
CA VAL A 9 21.65 26.60 -4.11
C VAL A 9 20.72 27.39 -3.18
N HIS A 10 20.13 28.49 -3.67
CA HIS A 10 19.16 29.27 -2.91
C HIS A 10 17.94 28.43 -2.54
N ARG A 11 17.43 27.64 -3.49
CA ARG A 11 16.26 26.78 -3.27
C ARG A 11 16.52 25.70 -2.22
N ALA A 12 17.68 25.04 -2.25
CA ALA A 12 18.04 24.03 -1.25
C ALA A 12 18.17 24.63 0.16
N TYR A 13 18.74 25.84 0.27
CA TYR A 13 18.85 26.57 1.53
C TYR A 13 17.48 26.95 2.11
N ASP A 14 16.56 27.41 1.27
CA ASP A 14 15.20 27.76 1.70
C ASP A 14 14.43 26.53 2.19
N VAL A 15 14.55 25.39 1.50
CA VAL A 15 13.97 24.12 1.95
C VAL A 15 14.55 23.70 3.30
N LEU A 16 15.88 23.76 3.49
CA LEU A 16 16.51 23.44 4.78
C LEU A 16 16.03 24.38 5.90
N ARG A 17 15.87 25.67 5.59
CA ARG A 17 15.35 26.66 6.53
C ARG A 17 13.90 26.36 6.90
N GLY A 18 13.07 25.96 5.94
CA GLY A 18 11.71 25.47 6.15
C GLY A 18 11.68 24.26 7.08
N ILE A 19 12.47 23.22 6.78
CA ILE A 19 12.61 22.01 7.62
C ILE A 19 13.00 22.37 9.06
N ARG A 20 14.00 23.23 9.26
CA ARG A 20 14.45 23.62 10.62
C ARG A 20 13.39 24.38 11.42
N ARG A 21 12.46 25.06 10.74
CA ARG A 21 11.40 25.88 11.36
C ARG A 21 10.15 25.09 11.75
N VAL A 22 9.98 23.86 11.27
CA VAL A 22 8.81 23.04 11.54
C VAL A 22 8.62 22.81 13.04
N ARG A 23 7.55 23.31 13.63
CA ARG A 23 7.11 23.09 15.02
C ARG A 23 5.71 22.51 15.09
N THR A 24 4.91 22.71 14.05
CA THR A 24 3.53 22.24 13.97
C THR A 24 3.35 21.26 12.81
N THR A 25 2.25 20.52 12.82
CA THR A 25 1.85 19.62 11.72
C THR A 25 1.60 20.38 10.42
N ALA A 26 1.02 21.58 10.47
CA ALA A 26 0.83 22.44 9.31
C ALA A 26 2.17 22.85 8.67
N GLN A 27 3.16 23.24 9.49
CA GLN A 27 4.50 23.56 9.00
C GLN A 27 5.23 22.32 8.45
N LEU A 28 4.89 21.13 8.95
CA LEU A 28 5.47 19.88 8.47
C LEU A 28 5.04 19.60 7.04
N GLN A 29 3.75 19.82 6.72
CA GLN A 29 3.24 19.70 5.36
C GLN A 29 3.88 20.72 4.42
N GLU A 30 4.00 21.98 4.81
CA GLU A 30 4.67 23.01 4.01
C GLU A 30 6.14 22.66 3.71
N ALA A 31 6.88 22.21 4.73
CA ALA A 31 8.27 21.77 4.56
C ALA A 31 8.38 20.52 3.67
N TYR A 32 7.42 19.60 3.79
CA TYR A 32 7.32 18.42 2.93
C TYR A 32 7.08 18.80 1.47
N ASP A 33 6.10 19.66 1.19
CA ASP A 33 5.77 20.10 -0.17
C ASP A 33 6.95 20.83 -0.83
N GLY A 34 7.66 21.67 -0.08
CA GLY A 34 8.88 22.33 -0.53
C GLY A 34 10.01 21.34 -0.87
N LEU A 35 10.22 20.33 0.00
CA LEU A 35 11.20 19.26 -0.25
C LEU A 35 10.81 18.42 -1.48
N LEU A 36 9.56 18.01 -1.58
CA LEU A 36 9.06 17.19 -2.69
C LEU A 36 9.18 17.94 -4.03
N ALA A 37 8.87 19.23 -4.05
CA ALA A 37 9.04 20.07 -5.23
C ALA A 37 10.51 20.17 -5.67
N LEU A 38 11.44 20.28 -4.71
CA LEU A 38 12.87 20.25 -5.00
C LEU A 38 13.30 18.91 -5.58
N VAL A 39 12.95 17.79 -4.91
CA VAL A 39 13.27 16.42 -5.35
C VAL A 39 12.82 16.19 -6.80
N ARG A 40 11.58 16.54 -7.13
CA ARG A 40 11.02 16.39 -8.48
C ARG A 40 11.70 17.28 -9.52
N THR A 41 12.13 18.48 -9.13
CA THR A 41 12.86 19.39 -10.03
C THR A 41 14.25 18.83 -10.32
N THR A 42 14.97 18.38 -9.28
CA THR A 42 16.28 17.73 -9.42
C THR A 42 16.18 16.47 -10.25
N HIS A 43 15.12 15.65 -10.06
CA HIS A 43 14.87 14.46 -10.87
C HIS A 43 14.79 14.79 -12.36
N LYS A 44 13.94 15.75 -12.76
CA LYS A 44 13.84 16.20 -14.15
C LYS A 44 15.16 16.73 -14.71
N LEU A 45 15.91 17.49 -13.92
CA LEU A 45 17.18 18.08 -14.35
C LEU A 45 18.25 17.01 -14.60
N VAL A 46 18.40 16.07 -13.66
CA VAL A 46 19.37 14.96 -13.76
C VAL A 46 19.00 14.03 -14.91
N GLU A 47 17.71 13.73 -15.13
CA GLU A 47 17.26 12.96 -16.29
C GLU A 47 17.55 13.67 -17.61
N ALA A 48 17.33 14.99 -17.70
CA ALA A 48 17.64 15.77 -18.88
C ALA A 48 19.14 15.82 -19.18
N GLN A 49 19.99 15.93 -18.14
CA GLN A 49 21.45 15.87 -18.28
C GLN A 49 21.91 14.48 -18.74
N ALA A 50 21.36 13.42 -18.13
CA ALA A 50 21.64 12.05 -18.54
C ALA A 50 21.24 11.80 -20.00
N ALA A 51 20.08 12.29 -20.44
CA ALA A 51 19.63 12.16 -21.84
C ALA A 51 20.56 12.88 -22.83
N LYS A 52 21.06 14.07 -22.48
CA LYS A 52 22.03 14.81 -23.32
C LYS A 52 23.36 14.07 -23.47
N SER A 53 23.81 13.38 -22.43
CA SER A 53 25.06 12.61 -22.45
C SER A 53 25.02 11.36 -23.34
N VAL A 54 23.82 10.88 -23.69
CA VAL A 54 23.61 9.65 -24.50
C VAL A 54 23.49 9.97 -25.99
N ALA A 55 23.56 11.25 -26.40
CA ALA A 55 23.41 11.64 -27.81
C ALA A 55 24.35 10.81 -28.71
N PRO A 56 23.80 10.14 -29.74
CA PRO A 56 24.55 9.17 -30.54
C PRO A 56 25.66 9.89 -31.29
N GLY A 57 26.88 9.36 -31.17
CA GLY A 57 27.98 9.72 -32.06
C GLY A 57 27.61 9.32 -33.48
N THR A 58 26.91 10.20 -34.20
CA THR A 58 26.74 10.12 -35.64
C THR A 58 28.12 10.27 -36.23
N LYS A 59 28.72 9.13 -36.60
CA LYS A 59 29.79 9.07 -37.59
C LYS A 59 29.23 9.60 -38.90
N ASP A 60 29.21 10.91 -39.06
CA ASP A 60 29.17 11.49 -40.39
C ASP A 60 29.96 12.80 -40.42
N THR A 61 30.94 12.75 -41.31
CA THR A 61 31.81 13.80 -41.80
C THR A 61 31.05 15.07 -42.17
N CYS A 62 31.39 16.22 -41.60
CA CYS A 62 31.82 17.42 -42.33
C CYS A 62 32.00 18.59 -41.34
N GLU A 63 33.09 19.32 -41.52
CA GLU A 63 33.55 20.43 -40.71
C GLU A 63 32.47 21.50 -40.51
N THR A 64 32.11 21.78 -39.26
CA THR A 64 31.57 23.10 -38.89
C THR A 64 32.11 23.47 -37.51
N TYR A 65 32.95 24.50 -37.53
CA TYR A 65 33.58 25.14 -36.38
C TYR A 65 32.53 25.64 -35.35
N LEU A 66 32.91 25.55 -34.07
CA LEU A 66 32.36 26.29 -32.90
C LEU A 66 31.12 25.73 -32.20
N GLN A 67 31.33 24.71 -31.36
CA GLN A 67 30.92 24.69 -29.94
C GLN A 67 31.63 23.54 -29.22
N VAL A 68 32.56 23.87 -28.32
CA VAL A 68 33.27 22.88 -27.48
C VAL A 68 32.21 22.12 -26.65
N PRO A 69 32.13 20.77 -26.73
CA PRO A 69 31.21 20.01 -25.89
C PRO A 69 31.56 20.25 -24.42
N SER A 70 30.57 20.61 -23.61
CA SER A 70 30.71 20.72 -22.16
C SER A 70 31.29 19.43 -21.59
N ASN A 71 32.34 19.52 -20.77
CA ASN A 71 33.01 18.37 -20.15
C ASN A 71 31.96 17.47 -19.45
N PRO A 72 31.65 16.26 -19.96
CA PRO A 72 30.56 15.44 -19.44
C PRO A 72 30.79 15.05 -17.96
N SER A 73 32.06 14.96 -17.56
CA SER A 73 32.47 14.75 -16.16
C SER A 73 32.02 15.90 -15.24
N ALA A 74 32.08 17.15 -15.68
CA ALA A 74 31.68 18.30 -14.87
C ALA A 74 30.16 18.37 -14.67
N GLU A 75 29.38 18.04 -15.71
CA GLU A 75 27.92 17.94 -15.61
C GLU A 75 27.49 16.80 -14.68
N ALA A 76 28.11 15.62 -14.81
CA ALA A 76 27.83 14.49 -13.94
C ALA A 76 28.25 14.77 -12.48
N GLN A 77 29.35 15.49 -12.24
CA GLN A 77 29.74 15.91 -10.89
C GLN A 77 28.77 16.95 -10.29
N ALA A 78 28.21 17.85 -11.10
CA ALA A 78 27.16 18.77 -10.68
C ALA A 78 25.88 18.00 -10.30
N ALA A 79 25.46 17.03 -11.11
CA ALA A 79 24.33 16.15 -10.81
C ALA A 79 24.54 15.37 -9.51
N MET A 80 25.72 14.78 -9.32
CA MET A 80 26.06 14.11 -8.06
C MET A 80 25.93 15.04 -6.86
N SER A 81 26.34 16.31 -7.00
CA SER A 81 26.26 17.31 -5.93
C SER A 81 24.81 17.65 -5.60
N GLN A 82 23.94 17.79 -6.60
CA GLN A 82 22.50 17.99 -6.41
C GLN A 82 21.84 16.78 -5.73
N LEU A 83 22.18 15.56 -6.14
CA LEU A 83 21.67 14.34 -5.51
C LEU A 83 22.13 14.21 -4.05
N LYS A 84 23.38 14.58 -3.73
CA LYS A 84 23.87 14.65 -2.34
C LYS A 84 23.05 15.66 -1.52
N GLN A 85 22.73 16.83 -2.08
CA GLN A 85 21.89 17.82 -1.41
C GLN A 85 20.49 17.27 -1.14
N VAL A 86 19.85 16.62 -2.14
CA VAL A 86 18.56 15.95 -1.96
C VAL A 86 18.63 14.90 -0.85
N SER A 87 19.63 14.03 -0.88
CA SER A 87 19.88 13.01 0.15
C SER A 87 19.99 13.62 1.55
N LEU A 88 20.77 14.70 1.70
CA LEU A 88 20.94 15.42 2.96
C LEU A 88 19.63 16.03 3.48
N LEU A 89 18.85 16.66 2.60
CA LEU A 89 17.57 17.29 2.93
C LEU A 89 16.51 16.25 3.33
N CYS A 90 16.45 15.11 2.64
CA CYS A 90 15.59 13.99 3.02
C CYS A 90 15.92 13.49 4.43
N GLY A 91 17.20 13.28 4.74
CA GLY A 91 17.60 12.89 6.09
C GLY A 91 17.33 13.97 7.16
N ALA A 92 17.53 15.25 6.82
CA ALA A 92 17.19 16.36 7.73
C ALA A 92 15.68 16.43 8.01
N PHE A 93 14.84 16.22 7.00
CA PHE A 93 13.40 16.15 7.13
C PHE A 93 12.97 14.98 8.04
N CYS A 94 13.51 13.78 7.82
CA CYS A 94 13.24 12.61 8.67
C CYS A 94 13.56 12.86 10.15
N ARG A 95 14.75 13.43 10.44
CA ARG A 95 15.12 13.78 11.82
C ARG A 95 14.22 14.84 12.42
N ARG A 96 13.77 15.83 11.63
CA ARG A 96 12.86 16.86 12.12
C ARG A 96 11.48 16.28 12.43
N VAL A 97 10.95 15.45 11.54
CA VAL A 97 9.70 14.73 11.76
C VAL A 97 9.77 13.94 13.06
N GLU A 98 10.83 13.16 13.26
CA GLU A 98 11.00 12.40 14.49
C GLU A 98 11.07 13.29 15.74
N HIS A 99 11.79 14.41 15.66
CA HIS A 99 11.86 15.37 16.76
C HIS A 99 10.48 15.96 17.09
N VAL A 100 9.74 16.43 16.08
CA VAL A 100 8.40 17.02 16.26
C VAL A 100 7.42 15.99 16.82
N LEU A 101 7.43 14.76 16.31
CA LEU A 101 6.56 13.70 16.82
C LEU A 101 6.89 13.36 18.28
N ARG A 102 8.18 13.23 18.64
CA ARG A 102 8.60 12.97 20.03
C ARG A 102 8.26 14.10 21.00
N THR A 103 8.34 15.36 20.57
CA THR A 103 8.04 16.51 21.44
C THR A 103 6.55 16.73 21.63
N THR A 104 5.75 16.42 20.63
CA THR A 104 4.30 16.70 20.66
C THR A 104 3.52 15.54 21.27
N TYR A 105 4.01 14.30 21.13
CA TYR A 105 3.27 13.12 21.56
C TYR A 105 4.21 12.01 22.02
N THR A 106 3.99 11.47 23.21
CA THR A 106 4.75 10.32 23.74
C THR A 106 4.55 9.05 22.91
N TYR A 107 3.36 8.86 22.33
CA TYR A 107 3.02 7.76 21.42
C TYR A 107 2.24 8.25 20.18
N ALA A 108 2.62 9.40 19.61
CA ALA A 108 1.95 10.04 18.45
C ALA A 108 1.48 9.06 17.40
N ASP A 109 2.37 8.12 17.07
CA ASP A 109 2.21 7.22 15.94
C ASP A 109 1.05 6.23 16.14
N VAL A 110 0.48 6.12 17.35
CA VAL A 110 -0.58 5.17 17.67
C VAL A 110 -1.75 5.74 18.47
N ASP A 111 -1.54 6.74 19.34
CA ASP A 111 -2.60 7.31 20.20
C ASP A 111 -3.56 8.28 19.46
N ASP A 112 -3.26 8.68 18.22
CA ASP A 112 -4.02 9.69 17.48
C ASP A 112 -5.34 9.16 16.87
N ALA A 113 -5.59 7.87 16.98
CA ALA A 113 -6.72 7.24 16.32
C ALA A 113 -8.01 7.22 17.18
N SER A 114 -7.99 7.83 18.36
CA SER A 114 -9.22 8.22 19.10
C SER A 114 -9.78 9.58 18.65
N HIS A 115 -8.99 10.44 18.00
CA HIS A 115 -9.41 11.78 17.57
C HIS A 115 -8.90 12.14 16.18
N GLY A 116 -9.18 11.31 15.17
CA GLY A 116 -9.02 11.68 13.76
C GLY A 116 -7.64 12.27 13.43
N GLY A 117 -6.57 11.73 14.02
CA GLY A 117 -5.21 12.24 13.88
C GLY A 117 -4.67 12.05 12.47
N LEU A 118 -5.14 12.92 11.58
CA LEU A 118 -4.71 13.07 10.19
C LEU A 118 -3.17 13.20 10.10
N ALA A 119 -2.54 13.74 11.14
CA ALA A 119 -1.10 14.03 11.16
C ALA A 119 -0.22 12.79 10.93
N THR A 120 -0.44 11.68 11.62
CA THR A 120 0.47 10.52 11.57
C THR A 120 0.32 9.68 10.30
N VAL A 121 -0.92 9.58 9.81
CA VAL A 121 -1.25 8.99 8.50
C VAL A 121 -0.61 9.80 7.37
N HIS A 122 -0.63 11.14 7.46
CA HIS A 122 0.04 11.98 6.48
C HIS A 122 1.56 11.78 6.49
N VAL A 123 2.19 11.63 7.67
CA VAL A 123 3.64 11.41 7.74
C VAL A 123 4.05 10.06 7.13
N SER A 124 3.32 8.96 7.37
CA SER A 124 3.65 7.68 6.69
C SER A 124 3.53 7.84 5.17
N ALA A 125 2.47 8.50 4.69
CA ALA A 125 2.29 8.79 3.28
C ALA A 125 3.44 9.64 2.71
N TYR A 126 3.88 10.68 3.42
CA TYR A 126 5.00 11.53 3.04
C TYR A 126 6.30 10.73 2.89
N MET A 127 6.61 9.86 3.86
CA MET A 127 7.81 9.02 3.82
C MET A 127 7.73 7.96 2.73
N ALA A 128 6.56 7.36 2.50
CA ALA A 128 6.33 6.42 1.40
C ALA A 128 6.55 7.07 0.04
N GLN A 129 5.95 8.24 -0.16
CA GLN A 129 6.08 9.02 -1.38
C GLN A 129 7.51 9.51 -1.59
N LEU A 130 8.21 9.97 -0.54
CA LEU A 130 9.60 10.41 -0.66
C LEU A 130 10.52 9.25 -1.04
N THR A 131 10.35 8.06 -0.46
CA THR A 131 11.08 6.86 -0.88
C THR A 131 10.82 6.53 -2.36
N LYS A 132 9.57 6.58 -2.82
CA LYS A 132 9.21 6.33 -4.22
C LYS A 132 9.87 7.34 -5.16
N GLU A 133 9.88 8.62 -4.79
CA GLU A 133 10.51 9.68 -5.59
C GLU A 133 12.04 9.57 -5.62
N LEU A 134 12.68 9.14 -4.52
CA LEU A 134 14.12 8.85 -4.52
C LEU A 134 14.47 7.63 -5.39
N GLN A 135 13.63 6.59 -5.38
CA GLN A 135 13.81 5.41 -6.22
C GLN A 135 13.69 5.72 -7.72
N ARG A 136 12.94 6.77 -8.11
CA ARG A 136 12.82 7.20 -9.51
C ARG A 136 14.13 7.68 -10.13
N PHE A 137 15.10 8.10 -9.34
CA PHE A 137 16.43 8.44 -9.87
C PHE A 137 17.20 7.21 -10.36
N ASN A 138 16.85 6.01 -9.88
CA ASN A 138 17.58 4.77 -10.17
C ASN A 138 17.20 4.21 -11.56
N THR A 139 17.46 4.99 -12.61
CA THR A 139 17.27 4.57 -14.00
C THR A 139 18.60 4.11 -14.62
N PRO A 140 18.60 3.20 -15.60
CA PRO A 140 19.83 2.79 -16.28
C PRO A 140 20.58 3.95 -16.96
N ALA A 141 19.86 4.99 -17.40
CA ALA A 141 20.46 6.17 -18.03
C ALA A 141 21.21 7.05 -17.01
N VAL A 142 20.57 7.35 -15.88
CA VAL A 142 21.18 8.15 -14.81
C VAL A 142 22.37 7.41 -14.19
N ASN A 143 22.26 6.10 -13.96
CA ASN A 143 23.38 5.32 -13.44
C ASN A 143 24.61 5.36 -14.36
N ARG A 144 24.42 5.19 -15.67
CA ARG A 144 25.52 5.30 -16.66
C ARG A 144 26.12 6.70 -16.68
N PHE A 145 25.29 7.73 -16.65
CA PHE A 145 25.71 9.12 -16.62
C PHE A 145 26.56 9.44 -15.38
N LEU A 146 26.14 9.00 -14.19
CA LEU A 146 26.89 9.22 -12.95
C LEU A 146 28.14 8.34 -12.84
N ALA A 147 28.11 7.12 -13.37
CA ALA A 147 29.27 6.24 -13.42
C ALA A 147 30.43 6.84 -14.20
N ALA A 148 30.16 7.69 -15.21
CA ALA A 148 31.20 8.40 -15.95
C ALA A 148 31.92 9.50 -15.15
N ALA A 149 31.34 10.01 -14.06
CA ALA A 149 32.00 10.98 -13.16
C ALA A 149 32.87 10.30 -12.10
N THR A 150 32.45 9.12 -11.64
CA THR A 150 33.26 8.30 -10.76
C THR A 150 34.24 7.54 -11.65
N ASN A 151 35.46 8.05 -11.84
CA ASN A 151 36.57 7.35 -12.50
C ASN A 151 36.97 6.07 -11.70
N THR A 152 36.04 5.17 -11.47
CA THR A 152 36.28 3.84 -10.96
C THR A 152 36.75 3.02 -12.15
N ASP A 153 38.02 3.22 -12.49
CA ASP A 153 38.82 2.27 -13.26
C ASP A 153 38.63 0.89 -12.62
N THR A 154 37.80 0.07 -13.27
CA THR A 154 38.07 -1.31 -13.73
C THR A 154 39.04 -2.20 -12.93
N LEU A 155 39.14 -2.02 -11.61
CA LEU A 155 39.80 -2.94 -10.69
C LEU A 155 38.74 -3.68 -9.87
N SER A 156 38.05 -4.58 -10.58
CA SER A 156 37.79 -5.97 -10.17
C SER A 156 37.67 -6.26 -8.67
N THR A 157 36.46 -6.16 -8.13
CA THR A 157 35.98 -7.15 -7.15
C THR A 157 34.46 -7.32 -7.33
N PRO A 158 33.94 -8.52 -7.61
CA PRO A 158 32.55 -8.72 -8.04
C PRO A 158 31.61 -8.83 -6.84
N ILE A 159 31.70 -7.90 -5.89
CA ILE A 159 30.95 -7.99 -4.63
C ILE A 159 29.95 -6.83 -4.60
N LEU A 160 28.76 -7.14 -5.13
CA LEU A 160 27.55 -6.31 -5.17
C LEU A 160 27.63 -5.11 -6.12
N HIS A 161 26.91 -5.21 -7.24
CA HIS A 161 26.72 -4.11 -8.19
C HIS A 161 25.79 -3.04 -7.58
N VAL A 162 26.32 -2.22 -6.68
CA VAL A 162 25.57 -1.11 -6.08
C VAL A 162 25.44 0.01 -7.11
N SER A 163 24.22 0.49 -7.36
CA SER A 163 23.98 1.57 -8.29
C SER A 163 24.63 2.87 -7.80
N SER A 164 25.25 3.65 -8.70
CA SER A 164 25.87 4.92 -8.34
C SER A 164 24.87 5.89 -7.71
N VAL A 165 23.60 5.81 -8.15
CA VAL A 165 22.49 6.58 -7.55
C VAL A 165 22.24 6.13 -6.11
N ASP A 166 22.18 4.82 -5.86
CA ASP A 166 21.94 4.27 -4.53
C ASP A 166 23.07 4.66 -3.56
N CYS A 167 24.33 4.67 -4.02
CA CYS A 167 25.47 5.17 -3.26
C CYS A 167 25.29 6.64 -2.85
N VAL A 168 24.90 7.50 -3.80
CA VAL A 168 24.74 8.95 -3.56
C VAL A 168 23.52 9.27 -2.68
N LEU A 169 22.43 8.52 -2.84
CA LEU A 169 21.19 8.69 -2.08
C LEU A 169 21.14 7.88 -0.77
N SER A 170 22.18 7.09 -0.48
CA SER A 170 22.26 6.15 0.65
C SER A 170 21.91 6.78 2.00
N TYR A 171 22.40 7.99 2.29
CA TYR A 171 22.09 8.69 3.54
C TYR A 171 20.60 9.03 3.68
N GLY A 172 19.98 9.60 2.64
CA GLY A 172 18.55 9.94 2.65
C GLY A 172 17.64 8.72 2.68
N ILE A 173 17.97 7.68 1.90
CA ILE A 173 17.25 6.39 1.89
C ILE A 173 17.41 5.69 3.25
N GLY A 174 18.61 5.67 3.81
CA GLY A 174 18.91 5.13 5.13
C GLY A 174 18.08 5.79 6.22
N ALA A 175 18.02 7.12 6.24
CA ALA A 175 17.20 7.87 7.21
C ALA A 175 15.69 7.57 7.09
N LEU A 176 15.18 7.34 5.87
CA LEU A 176 13.80 6.93 5.64
C LEU A 176 13.53 5.50 6.15
N CYS A 177 14.46 4.58 5.90
CA CYS A 177 14.40 3.22 6.42
C CYS A 177 14.46 3.19 7.95
N ASP A 178 15.36 3.97 8.54
CA ASP A 178 15.50 4.11 9.99
C ASP A 178 14.23 4.66 10.62
N TYR A 179 13.62 5.70 10.03
CA TYR A 179 12.33 6.22 10.48
C TYR A 179 11.25 5.13 10.50
N ARG A 180 11.11 4.36 9.41
CA ARG A 180 10.11 3.25 9.33
C ARG A 180 10.40 2.16 10.36
N LEU A 181 11.66 1.79 10.55
CA LEU A 181 12.08 0.78 11.53
C LEU A 181 11.80 1.24 12.96
N CYS A 182 12.16 2.48 13.29
CA CYS A 182 11.86 3.08 14.59
C CYS A 182 10.36 3.11 14.87
N ARG A 183 9.55 3.54 13.88
CA ARG A 183 8.08 3.54 13.98
C ARG A 183 7.54 2.13 14.19
N ARG A 184 8.02 1.13 13.43
CA ARG A 184 7.65 -0.28 13.64
C ARG A 184 7.95 -0.74 15.07
N LYS A 185 9.17 -0.51 15.56
CA LYS A 185 9.58 -0.96 16.90
C LYS A 185 8.71 -0.31 18.00
N ARG A 186 8.39 0.97 17.88
CA ARG A 186 7.48 1.66 18.80
C ARG A 186 6.07 1.08 18.76
N ALA A 187 5.52 0.87 17.57
CA ALA A 187 4.20 0.27 17.40
C ALA A 187 4.15 -1.17 17.95
N GLN A 188 5.22 -1.97 17.78
CA GLN A 188 5.32 -3.30 18.38
C GLN A 188 5.33 -3.25 19.91
N ALA A 189 6.11 -2.34 20.50
CA ALA A 189 6.15 -2.15 21.96
C ALA A 189 4.79 -1.69 22.51
N TYR A 190 4.12 -0.78 21.82
CA TYR A 190 2.79 -0.33 22.20
C TYR A 190 1.73 -1.43 22.04
N LEU A 191 1.80 -2.25 20.98
CA LEU A 191 0.94 -3.43 20.86
C LEU A 191 1.16 -4.39 22.03
N GLN A 192 2.41 -4.69 22.41
CA GLN A 192 2.71 -5.53 23.57
C GLN A 192 2.11 -4.96 24.87
N GLN A 193 2.18 -3.63 25.05
CA GLN A 193 1.56 -2.95 26.18
C GLN A 193 0.03 -3.10 26.18
N LEU A 194 -0.64 -2.95 25.03
CA LEU A 194 -2.09 -3.15 24.91
C LEU A 194 -2.50 -4.61 25.19
N LEU A 195 -1.73 -5.58 24.69
CA LEU A 195 -2.00 -7.01 24.90
C LEU A 195 -1.77 -7.46 26.35
N ALA A 196 -0.94 -6.74 27.10
CA ALA A 196 -0.73 -6.97 28.53
C ALA A 196 -1.89 -6.45 29.40
N GLN A 197 -2.82 -5.66 28.85
CA GLN A 197 -3.98 -5.18 29.59
C GLN A 197 -5.01 -6.31 29.81
N PRO A 198 -5.69 -6.35 30.97
CA PRO A 198 -6.68 -7.40 31.26
C PRO A 198 -7.91 -7.33 30.35
N GLN A 199 -8.26 -6.13 29.90
CA GLN A 199 -9.29 -5.90 28.90
C GLN A 199 -8.66 -5.21 27.71
N TRP A 200 -8.72 -5.85 26.55
CA TRP A 200 -8.18 -5.28 25.33
C TRP A 200 -9.09 -4.19 24.80
N ASN A 201 -8.47 -3.08 24.38
CA ASN A 201 -9.12 -2.12 23.51
C ASN A 201 -8.95 -2.58 22.06
N ALA A 202 -9.96 -3.27 21.52
CA ALA A 202 -9.92 -3.82 20.17
C ALA A 202 -9.67 -2.76 19.10
N ALA A 203 -10.25 -1.56 19.23
CA ALA A 203 -10.04 -0.45 18.32
C ALA A 203 -8.58 0.02 18.33
N ALA A 204 -7.99 0.20 19.52
CA ALA A 204 -6.59 0.59 19.65
C ALA A 204 -5.65 -0.48 19.06
N ILE A 205 -5.85 -1.76 19.40
CA ILE A 205 -5.06 -2.87 18.84
C ILE A 205 -5.14 -2.91 17.31
N THR A 206 -6.36 -2.76 16.78
CA THR A 206 -6.62 -2.72 15.34
C THR A 206 -5.84 -1.59 14.67
N GLN A 207 -5.85 -0.39 15.27
CA GLN A 207 -5.11 0.76 14.76
C GLN A 207 -3.60 0.52 14.79
N VAL A 208 -3.06 -0.13 15.83
CA VAL A 208 -1.63 -0.51 15.87
C VAL A 208 -1.29 -1.50 14.76
N ILE A 209 -2.14 -2.51 14.53
CA ILE A 209 -1.96 -3.50 13.46
C ILE A 209 -1.94 -2.82 12.09
N VAL A 210 -2.85 -1.87 11.85
CA VAL A 210 -2.85 -1.05 10.61
C VAL A 210 -1.54 -0.26 10.50
N SER A 211 -1.12 0.46 11.54
CA SER A 211 0.14 1.23 11.50
C SER A 211 1.38 0.33 11.33
N LEU A 212 1.38 -0.90 11.86
CA LEU A 212 2.47 -1.85 11.66
C LEU A 212 2.56 -2.27 10.19
N ASN A 213 1.40 -2.49 9.55
CA ASN A 213 1.33 -2.85 8.14
C ASN A 213 1.81 -1.71 7.22
N GLU A 214 1.53 -0.45 7.55
CA GLU A 214 2.05 0.72 6.81
C GLU A 214 3.59 0.81 6.80
N THR A 215 4.25 0.25 7.81
CA THR A 215 5.72 0.26 7.90
C THR A 215 6.38 -0.90 7.13
N LEU A 216 5.61 -1.84 6.56
CA LEU A 216 6.17 -3.00 5.82
C LEU A 216 6.68 -2.54 4.45
N SER A 217 7.94 -2.88 4.14
CA SER A 217 8.59 -2.49 2.88
C SER A 217 8.01 -3.21 1.67
N THR A 218 7.39 -4.37 1.87
CA THR A 218 6.81 -5.20 0.81
C THR A 218 5.33 -5.42 1.12
N PRO A 219 4.39 -4.85 0.35
CA PRO A 219 3.00 -5.24 0.45
C PRO A 219 2.89 -6.73 0.11
N VAL A 220 2.07 -7.46 0.86
CA VAL A 220 1.75 -8.86 0.52
C VAL A 220 1.07 -8.85 -0.83
N ASP A 221 1.57 -9.66 -1.77
CA ASP A 221 0.95 -9.82 -3.08
C ASP A 221 -0.18 -10.86 -3.00
N PRO A 222 -1.47 -10.46 -3.03
CA PRO A 222 -2.58 -11.41 -3.00
C PRO A 222 -2.54 -12.41 -4.16
N PHE A 223 -2.05 -11.98 -5.31
CA PHE A 223 -2.11 -12.77 -6.54
C PHE A 223 -1.06 -13.89 -6.58
N ALA A 224 -0.04 -13.85 -5.72
CA ALA A 224 0.91 -14.95 -5.57
C ALA A 224 0.25 -16.25 -5.06
N VAL A 225 -0.93 -16.15 -4.43
CA VAL A 225 -1.71 -17.32 -4.00
C VAL A 225 -2.33 -18.05 -5.20
N CYS A 226 -2.56 -17.36 -6.31
CA CYS A 226 -3.21 -17.92 -7.50
C CYS A 226 -2.24 -18.56 -8.50
N THR A 227 -0.92 -18.48 -8.26
CA THR A 227 0.10 -18.90 -9.23
C THR A 227 0.65 -20.32 -9.03
N SER A 228 0.06 -21.12 -8.13
CA SER A 228 0.50 -22.50 -7.88
C SER A 228 -0.39 -23.54 -8.57
N ASP A 229 0.20 -24.23 -9.54
CA ASP A 229 -0.10 -25.57 -10.06
C ASP A 229 -1.34 -25.80 -10.98
N GLU A 230 -1.00 -26.27 -12.20
CA GLU A 230 -1.68 -27.23 -13.08
C GLU A 230 -2.96 -26.80 -13.84
N SER A 231 -2.78 -26.49 -15.14
CA SER A 231 -3.74 -26.57 -16.27
C SER A 231 -4.94 -25.62 -16.35
N VAL A 232 -5.27 -24.88 -15.27
CA VAL A 232 -6.46 -24.02 -15.25
C VAL A 232 -6.14 -22.61 -14.73
N GLU A 233 -6.06 -21.65 -15.64
CA GLU A 233 -5.88 -20.24 -15.30
C GLU A 233 -7.20 -19.66 -14.81
N THR A 234 -7.27 -19.37 -13.51
CA THR A 234 -8.40 -18.62 -12.94
C THR A 234 -8.20 -17.15 -13.26
N THR A 235 -9.05 -16.57 -14.11
CA THR A 235 -8.99 -15.17 -14.55
C THR A 235 -9.69 -14.22 -13.57
N CYS A 236 -10.71 -14.72 -12.87
CA CYS A 236 -11.53 -13.94 -11.95
C CYS A 236 -12.01 -14.77 -10.75
N VAL A 237 -11.81 -14.23 -9.54
CA VAL A 237 -12.31 -14.81 -8.28
C VAL A 237 -13.21 -13.80 -7.60
N VAL A 238 -14.38 -14.22 -7.09
CA VAL A 238 -15.26 -13.35 -6.30
C VAL A 238 -15.33 -13.82 -4.85
N THR A 239 -14.94 -12.97 -3.90
CA THR A 239 -14.99 -13.27 -2.44
C THR A 239 -15.94 -12.34 -1.71
N PRO A 240 -16.76 -12.81 -0.76
CA PRO A 240 -17.72 -11.96 -0.04
C PRO A 240 -17.03 -10.87 0.81
N LEU A 241 -17.65 -9.70 0.94
CA LEU A 241 -17.25 -8.65 1.91
C LEU A 241 -17.95 -8.79 3.27
N ARG A 242 -18.67 -9.90 3.48
CA ARG A 242 -19.22 -10.27 4.77
C ARG A 242 -18.13 -10.89 5.62
N ASP A 243 -17.88 -10.29 6.77
CA ASP A 243 -16.90 -10.78 7.74
C ASP A 243 -17.36 -12.14 8.30
N PRO A 244 -16.55 -13.22 8.23
CA PRO A 244 -16.94 -14.54 8.72
C PRO A 244 -17.19 -14.57 10.22
N ILE A 245 -16.66 -13.61 10.99
CA ILE A 245 -16.79 -13.56 12.46
C ILE A 245 -18.05 -12.79 12.87
N SER A 246 -18.14 -11.50 12.51
CA SER A 246 -19.24 -10.63 12.93
C SER A 246 -20.48 -10.74 12.04
N GLN A 247 -20.38 -11.37 10.87
CA GLN A 247 -21.41 -11.39 9.82
C GLN A 247 -21.80 -10.00 9.30
N THR A 248 -21.04 -8.95 9.65
CA THR A 248 -21.20 -7.58 9.15
C THR A 248 -20.28 -7.29 7.98
N VAL A 249 -20.28 -6.08 7.44
CA VAL A 249 -19.36 -5.69 6.37
C VAL A 249 -17.94 -5.55 6.94
N ILE A 250 -16.96 -6.13 6.26
CA ILE A 250 -15.55 -5.92 6.58
C ILE A 250 -15.23 -4.43 6.44
N ARG A 251 -14.58 -3.83 7.44
CA ARG A 251 -14.12 -2.43 7.46
C ARG A 251 -12.62 -2.34 7.23
N ILE A 252 -11.86 -3.23 7.87
CA ILE A 252 -10.40 -3.34 7.72
C ILE A 252 -10.11 -4.77 7.25
N PRO A 253 -9.97 -4.98 5.93
CA PRO A 253 -9.77 -6.31 5.36
C PRO A 253 -8.37 -6.83 5.67
N ALA A 254 -8.29 -8.03 6.23
CA ALA A 254 -7.04 -8.66 6.56
C ALA A 254 -7.06 -10.19 6.44
N ARG A 255 -5.85 -10.75 6.52
CA ARG A 255 -5.57 -12.19 6.59
C ARG A 255 -4.28 -12.44 7.37
N GLY A 256 -4.02 -13.68 7.76
CA GLY A 256 -2.72 -14.05 8.32
C GLY A 256 -1.63 -14.04 7.25
N GLU A 257 -0.41 -13.69 7.63
CA GLU A 257 0.77 -13.70 6.74
C GLU A 257 1.02 -15.05 6.04
N LYS A 258 0.66 -16.15 6.70
CA LYS A 258 0.81 -17.53 6.19
C LYS A 258 -0.48 -18.11 5.60
N CYS A 259 -1.52 -17.30 5.43
CA CYS A 259 -2.78 -17.75 4.83
C CYS A 259 -2.66 -17.83 3.31
N ALA A 260 -3.06 -18.96 2.72
CA ALA A 260 -3.03 -19.20 1.28
C ALA A 260 -4.44 -19.09 0.65
N HIS A 261 -5.24 -18.14 1.12
CA HIS A 261 -6.58 -17.85 0.57
C HIS A 261 -6.69 -16.37 0.22
N LEU A 262 -7.61 -16.07 -0.71
CA LEU A 262 -7.97 -14.69 -1.08
C LEU A 262 -9.03 -14.10 -0.17
N GLU A 263 -9.86 -14.92 0.48
CA GLU A 263 -10.89 -14.46 1.40
C GLU A 263 -10.29 -13.70 2.59
N LEU A 264 -11.04 -12.72 3.09
CA LEU A 264 -10.59 -11.76 4.10
C LEU A 264 -11.51 -11.83 5.32
N PHE A 265 -10.99 -11.37 6.46
CA PHE A 265 -11.76 -11.11 7.67
C PHE A 265 -11.53 -9.69 8.14
N ASP A 266 -12.42 -9.18 9.00
CA ASP A 266 -12.23 -7.87 9.63
C ASP A 266 -11.23 -7.96 10.80
N VAL A 267 -10.25 -7.05 10.84
CA VAL A 267 -9.23 -7.02 11.90
C VAL A 267 -9.86 -6.85 13.28
N GLU A 268 -10.82 -5.93 13.44
CA GLU A 268 -11.40 -5.62 14.74
C GLU A 268 -12.20 -6.82 15.26
N SER A 269 -13.02 -7.43 14.40
CA SER A 269 -13.74 -8.67 14.72
C SER A 269 -12.78 -9.81 15.12
N PHE A 270 -11.67 -9.97 14.40
CA PHE A 270 -10.67 -11.00 14.73
C PHE A 270 -9.98 -10.75 16.07
N VAL A 271 -9.65 -9.49 16.39
CA VAL A 271 -9.08 -9.11 17.69
C VAL A 271 -10.06 -9.44 18.82
N GLN A 272 -11.33 -9.07 18.68
CA GLN A 272 -12.37 -9.38 19.67
C GLN A 272 -12.56 -10.89 19.86
N ALA A 273 -12.64 -11.65 18.76
CA ALA A 273 -12.76 -13.10 18.81
C ALA A 273 -11.52 -13.78 19.42
N THR A 274 -10.33 -13.22 19.18
CA THR A 274 -9.07 -13.71 19.79
C THR A 274 -9.10 -13.48 21.30
N GLN A 275 -9.49 -12.29 21.76
CA GLN A 275 -9.60 -11.96 23.18
C GLN A 275 -10.51 -12.94 23.94
N GLN A 276 -11.64 -13.30 23.34
CA GLN A 276 -12.60 -14.24 23.93
C GLN A 276 -12.04 -15.67 24.09
N ARG A 277 -11.00 -16.03 23.32
CA ARG A 277 -10.36 -17.35 23.34
C ARG A 277 -9.08 -17.38 24.16
N SER A 278 -8.34 -16.27 24.21
CA SER A 278 -7.05 -16.19 24.88
C SER A 278 -7.22 -16.02 26.39
N PHE A 279 -7.29 -17.13 27.12
CA PHE A 279 -7.15 -17.13 28.57
C PHE A 279 -5.66 -17.27 28.92
N ASN A 280 -4.98 -16.14 29.17
CA ASN A 280 -3.66 -16.06 29.78
C ASN A 280 -2.49 -16.79 29.06
N THR A 281 -2.57 -17.03 27.75
CA THR A 281 -1.47 -17.62 26.98
C THR A 281 -0.52 -16.55 26.44
N VAL A 282 0.79 -16.78 26.60
CA VAL A 282 1.88 -15.89 26.13
C VAL A 282 1.84 -15.68 24.61
N ASP A 283 1.36 -16.67 23.87
CA ASP A 283 1.20 -16.60 22.42
C ASP A 283 -0.19 -16.12 22.04
N VAL A 284 -0.33 -14.81 21.85
CA VAL A 284 -1.60 -14.19 21.49
C VAL A 284 -1.91 -14.43 20.01
N GLY A 285 -2.63 -15.52 19.74
CA GLY A 285 -3.12 -15.89 18.41
C GLY A 285 -4.38 -16.73 18.46
N ALA A 286 -5.09 -16.78 17.33
CA ALA A 286 -6.29 -17.57 17.14
C ALA A 286 -6.25 -18.28 15.78
N PRO A 287 -6.94 -19.42 15.61
CA PRO A 287 -7.06 -20.04 14.29
C PRO A 287 -7.82 -19.12 13.34
N CYS A 288 -7.31 -18.99 12.11
CA CYS A 288 -7.95 -18.24 11.04
C CYS A 288 -9.39 -18.74 10.83
N PRO A 289 -10.40 -17.86 10.74
CA PRO A 289 -11.79 -18.27 10.54
C PRO A 289 -12.05 -18.97 9.20
N LEU A 290 -11.10 -18.92 8.27
CA LEU A 290 -11.25 -19.42 6.90
C LEU A 290 -10.45 -20.71 6.65
N CYS A 291 -9.19 -20.79 7.12
CA CYS A 291 -8.31 -21.95 6.88
C CYS A 291 -7.81 -22.64 8.15
N SER A 292 -8.26 -22.23 9.33
CA SER A 292 -7.89 -22.79 10.65
C SER A 292 -6.40 -22.74 11.02
N ARG A 293 -5.52 -22.22 10.16
CA ARG A 293 -4.10 -21.96 10.48
C ARG A 293 -4.01 -20.92 11.60
N THR A 294 -3.11 -21.12 12.56
CA THR A 294 -2.88 -20.15 13.64
C THR A 294 -2.38 -18.81 13.10
N VAL A 295 -3.08 -17.73 13.47
CA VAL A 295 -2.73 -16.35 13.15
C VAL A 295 -2.46 -15.59 14.45
N HIS A 296 -1.21 -15.16 14.64
CA HIS A 296 -0.82 -14.26 15.72
C HIS A 296 -1.20 -12.82 15.36
N LEU A 297 -1.55 -12.00 16.35
CA LEU A 297 -1.93 -10.60 16.10
C LEU A 297 -0.83 -9.81 15.35
N LEU A 298 0.45 -10.05 15.65
CA LEU A 298 1.58 -9.44 14.92
C LEU A 298 1.75 -9.96 13.48
N SER A 299 1.18 -11.13 13.16
CA SER A 299 1.23 -11.74 11.83
C SER A 299 0.05 -11.37 10.93
N ILE A 300 -0.89 -10.57 11.44
CA ILE A 300 -2.01 -10.05 10.64
C ILE A 300 -1.46 -9.10 9.56
N ARG A 301 -1.95 -9.29 8.34
CA ARG A 301 -1.63 -8.47 7.18
C ARG A 301 -2.90 -7.82 6.64
N VAL A 302 -2.91 -6.49 6.64
CA VAL A 302 -4.00 -5.69 6.07
C VAL A 302 -3.87 -5.70 4.55
N ASP A 303 -4.93 -6.09 3.86
CA ASP A 303 -4.93 -6.12 2.40
C ASP A 303 -5.19 -4.70 1.86
N THR A 304 -4.09 -4.03 1.48
CA THR A 304 -4.12 -2.64 1.01
C THR A 304 -4.92 -2.48 -0.28
N ARG A 305 -4.89 -3.46 -1.20
CA ARG A 305 -5.63 -3.40 -2.46
C ARG A 305 -7.14 -3.50 -2.22
N ALA A 306 -7.56 -4.46 -1.39
CA ALA A 306 -8.97 -4.59 -1.01
C ALA A 306 -9.46 -3.34 -0.27
N LEU A 307 -8.67 -2.81 0.67
CA LEU A 307 -9.00 -1.59 1.41
C LEU A 307 -9.13 -0.37 0.49
N GLU A 308 -8.24 -0.22 -0.50
CA GLU A 308 -8.31 0.85 -1.50
C GLU A 308 -9.54 0.71 -2.42
N ALA A 309 -9.88 -0.52 -2.82
CA ALA A 309 -11.08 -0.80 -3.62
C ALA A 309 -12.36 -0.43 -2.85
N MET A 310 -12.46 -0.83 -1.57
CA MET A 310 -13.57 -0.47 -0.67
C MET A 310 -13.71 1.04 -0.51
N ARG A 311 -12.61 1.75 -0.20
CA ARG A 311 -12.62 3.22 -0.07
C ARG A 311 -12.98 3.93 -1.38
N SER A 312 -12.59 3.37 -2.53
CA SER A 312 -12.93 3.94 -3.84
C SER A 312 -14.42 3.80 -4.13
N TYR A 313 -14.99 2.64 -3.80
CA TYR A 313 -16.42 2.40 -3.90
C TYR A 313 -17.23 3.37 -3.02
N GLU A 314 -16.85 3.53 -1.76
CA GLU A 314 -17.52 4.45 -0.83
C GLU A 314 -17.43 5.91 -1.28
N ARG A 315 -16.28 6.35 -1.81
CA ARG A 315 -16.12 7.69 -2.40
C ARG A 315 -17.05 7.90 -3.59
N ALA A 316 -17.20 6.90 -4.46
CA ALA A 316 -18.12 6.96 -5.59
C ALA A 316 -19.59 7.03 -5.11
N ALA A 317 -19.95 6.25 -4.08
CA ALA A 317 -21.28 6.27 -3.48
C ALA A 317 -21.60 7.63 -2.83
N ALA A 318 -20.64 8.22 -2.11
CA ALA A 318 -20.80 9.54 -1.48
C ALA A 318 -20.91 10.67 -2.52
N ALA A 319 -20.12 10.61 -3.60
CA ALA A 319 -20.21 11.57 -4.70
C ALA A 319 -21.58 11.51 -5.39
N ALA A 320 -22.11 10.30 -5.62
CA ALA A 320 -23.41 10.13 -6.24
C ALA A 320 -24.57 10.53 -5.32
N GLY A 321 -24.49 10.28 -4.01
CA GLY A 321 -25.49 10.73 -3.04
C GLY A 321 -25.60 12.25 -2.90
N SER A 322 -24.54 12.99 -3.25
CA SER A 322 -24.54 14.46 -3.25
C SER A 322 -25.14 15.07 -4.53
N LEU A 323 -25.32 14.26 -5.59
CA LEU A 323 -25.78 14.67 -6.91
C LEU A 323 -27.04 13.88 -7.29
N SER A 324 -28.17 14.19 -6.64
CA SER A 324 -29.54 14.02 -7.15
C SER A 324 -29.87 12.81 -8.08
N SER A 325 -30.70 11.89 -7.55
CA SER A 325 -31.77 11.12 -8.22
C SER A 325 -31.49 10.26 -9.47
N SER A 326 -30.25 10.01 -9.90
CA SER A 326 -30.00 8.98 -10.93
C SER A 326 -29.96 7.59 -10.29
N SER A 327 -30.59 6.59 -10.93
CA SER A 327 -30.62 5.20 -10.48
C SER A 327 -29.26 4.50 -10.47
N ASP A 328 -28.23 5.16 -10.99
CA ASP A 328 -26.91 4.58 -11.27
C ASP A 328 -25.89 4.85 -10.15
N ALA A 329 -26.30 5.55 -9.09
CA ALA A 329 -25.47 5.76 -7.91
C ALA A 329 -25.17 4.42 -7.22
N PRO A 330 -23.89 4.07 -6.95
CA PRO A 330 -23.61 2.88 -6.17
C PRO A 330 -24.14 3.08 -4.74
N PRO A 331 -24.85 2.08 -4.19
CA PRO A 331 -25.33 2.11 -2.80
C PRO A 331 -24.15 2.17 -1.81
N PRO A 332 -24.41 2.45 -0.52
CA PRO A 332 -23.39 2.30 0.51
C PRO A 332 -22.84 0.87 0.53
N LEU A 333 -21.58 0.73 0.96
CA LEU A 333 -20.94 -0.56 1.13
C LEU A 333 -21.71 -1.38 2.18
N THR A 334 -22.09 -2.60 1.83
CA THR A 334 -22.84 -3.50 2.72
C THR A 334 -22.22 -4.89 2.72
N ALA A 335 -22.60 -5.73 3.68
CA ALA A 335 -22.22 -7.14 3.72
C ALA A 335 -22.73 -7.94 2.51
N ASP A 336 -23.56 -7.33 1.65
CA ASP A 336 -24.02 -7.94 0.41
C ASP A 336 -23.09 -7.74 -0.79
N CYS A 337 -22.11 -6.85 -0.66
CA CYS A 337 -21.05 -6.65 -1.63
C CYS A 337 -20.02 -7.80 -1.58
N ALA A 338 -19.18 -7.87 -2.62
CA ALA A 338 -18.08 -8.80 -2.75
C ALA A 338 -16.88 -8.08 -3.39
N LEU A 339 -15.70 -8.68 -3.25
CA LEU A 339 -14.50 -8.29 -3.97
C LEU A 339 -14.35 -9.20 -5.19
N GLU A 340 -14.20 -8.59 -6.35
CA GLU A 340 -13.82 -9.26 -7.59
C GLU A 340 -12.32 -9.08 -7.78
N TRP A 341 -11.60 -10.19 -7.84
CA TRP A 341 -10.16 -10.27 -8.01
C TRP A 341 -9.87 -10.69 -9.45
N ASN A 342 -9.39 -9.77 -10.26
CA ASN A 342 -8.99 -10.06 -11.63
C ASN A 342 -7.48 -10.35 -11.64
N THR A 343 -7.12 -11.60 -11.90
CA THR A 343 -5.73 -12.10 -11.84
C THR A 343 -4.89 -11.59 -13.01
N ASP A 344 -5.50 -11.42 -14.19
CA ASP A 344 -4.83 -10.95 -15.42
C ASP A 344 -4.37 -9.49 -15.28
N SER A 345 -5.29 -8.61 -14.86
CA SER A 345 -5.00 -7.20 -14.62
C SER A 345 -4.40 -6.94 -13.24
N ARG A 346 -4.40 -7.96 -12.35
CA ARG A 346 -3.98 -7.87 -10.95
C ARG A 346 -4.71 -6.76 -10.20
N THR A 347 -6.00 -6.59 -10.49
CA THR A 347 -6.85 -5.57 -9.89
C THR A 347 -7.90 -6.18 -8.97
N VAL A 348 -8.42 -5.35 -8.06
CA VAL A 348 -9.49 -5.72 -7.13
C VAL A 348 -10.55 -4.64 -7.22
N THR A 349 -11.81 -5.03 -7.42
CA THR A 349 -12.95 -4.12 -7.49
C THR A 349 -14.05 -4.60 -6.55
N VAL A 350 -14.93 -3.67 -6.13
CA VAL A 350 -16.11 -4.03 -5.34
C VAL A 350 -17.28 -4.26 -6.28
N VAL A 351 -17.86 -5.45 -6.22
CA VAL A 351 -19.06 -5.83 -6.99
C VAL A 351 -20.22 -6.07 -6.04
N ARG A 352 -21.45 -5.82 -6.51
CA ARG A 352 -22.67 -6.12 -5.76
C ARG A 352 -23.22 -7.46 -6.24
N GLY A 353 -23.54 -8.37 -5.32
CA GLY A 353 -24.28 -9.57 -5.69
C GLY A 353 -25.65 -9.19 -6.25
N ARG A 354 -25.97 -9.58 -7.50
CA ARG A 354 -27.35 -9.55 -7.98
C ARG A 354 -28.15 -10.49 -7.07
N ARG A 355 -29.04 -9.94 -6.23
CA ARG A 355 -30.16 -10.74 -5.71
C ARG A 355 -30.92 -11.24 -6.93
N GLY A 356 -31.08 -12.55 -7.04
CA GLY A 356 -31.80 -13.18 -8.16
C GLY A 356 -33.14 -12.50 -8.38
N ALA A 357 -33.22 -11.73 -9.46
CA ALA A 357 -34.46 -11.36 -10.13
C ALA A 357 -34.50 -12.21 -11.41
N SER A 358 -34.68 -13.52 -11.21
CA SER A 358 -34.91 -14.50 -12.28
C SER A 358 -35.32 -15.83 -11.63
N ALA A 359 -36.52 -15.83 -11.03
CA ALA A 359 -37.27 -17.04 -10.66
C ALA A 359 -38.48 -17.26 -11.58
N GLU A 360 -38.56 -16.53 -12.70
CA GLU A 360 -39.71 -16.57 -13.62
C GLU A 360 -39.21 -16.55 -15.08
N GLU A 361 -38.51 -17.60 -15.53
CA GLU A 361 -38.37 -17.90 -16.98
C GLU A 361 -37.67 -19.25 -17.18
N SER A 362 -38.44 -20.33 -17.07
CA SER A 362 -38.21 -21.61 -17.77
C SER A 362 -39.36 -22.56 -17.43
N ALA A 363 -40.52 -22.26 -18.01
CA ALA A 363 -41.64 -23.19 -18.13
C ALA A 363 -41.48 -23.97 -19.44
N VAL A 364 -40.87 -25.16 -19.35
CA VAL A 364 -40.90 -26.27 -20.32
C VAL A 364 -40.72 -27.52 -19.45
N GLY A 365 -41.74 -28.29 -19.12
CA GLY A 365 -42.52 -29.14 -20.01
C GLY A 365 -41.94 -30.54 -19.92
N GLU A 366 -42.65 -31.47 -19.24
CA GLU A 366 -42.71 -32.93 -19.45
C GLU A 366 -43.07 -33.69 -18.13
N ASP A 367 -44.37 -33.98 -18.02
CA ASP A 367 -45.05 -35.21 -17.59
C ASP A 367 -44.25 -36.32 -16.84
N GLN A 368 -44.68 -36.68 -15.62
CA GLN A 368 -45.46 -37.91 -15.36
C GLN A 368 -45.75 -38.13 -13.85
N GLU A 369 -46.95 -38.67 -13.63
CA GLU A 369 -47.65 -39.07 -12.40
C GLU A 369 -46.87 -40.14 -11.59
N GLU A 370 -47.04 -40.41 -10.29
CA GLU A 370 -48.26 -40.64 -9.49
C GLU A 370 -47.90 -40.67 -7.97
N PRO A 371 -48.90 -40.70 -7.05
CA PRO A 371 -48.80 -40.23 -5.65
C PRO A 371 -48.82 -41.35 -4.59
N ALA A 372 -48.61 -40.98 -3.30
CA ALA A 372 -49.50 -41.33 -2.17
C ALA A 372 -48.91 -41.05 -0.75
N THR A 373 -49.47 -40.01 -0.11
CA THR A 373 -49.94 -39.95 1.31
C THR A 373 -48.96 -39.83 2.51
N PRO A 374 -49.43 -39.27 3.66
CA PRO A 374 -48.70 -38.23 4.42
C PRO A 374 -48.54 -38.59 5.92
N SER A 375 -47.93 -37.70 6.73
CA SER A 375 -48.41 -37.31 8.08
C SER A 375 -47.38 -36.55 8.94
N ARG A 376 -47.87 -35.46 9.57
CA ARG A 376 -47.44 -34.84 10.86
C ARG A 376 -46.03 -34.24 10.93
N GLY A 377 -45.85 -32.93 11.10
CA GLY A 377 -46.21 -32.13 12.29
C GLY A 377 -45.04 -31.17 12.62
N PRO A 378 -45.18 -30.16 13.51
CA PRO A 378 -44.96 -28.75 13.17
C PRO A 378 -43.70 -28.08 13.77
N ARG A 379 -43.37 -26.90 13.20
CA ARG A 379 -42.58 -25.78 13.76
C ARG A 379 -41.08 -25.99 14.00
N ASP A 380 -40.25 -25.25 13.26
CA ASP A 380 -39.44 -24.18 13.84
C ASP A 380 -38.90 -23.24 12.74
N ASP A 381 -39.21 -21.95 12.91
CA ASP A 381 -38.72 -20.84 12.07
C ASP A 381 -37.23 -20.61 12.35
N ALA A 382 -36.37 -20.99 11.42
CA ALA A 382 -34.95 -20.60 11.40
C ALA A 382 -34.69 -19.74 10.15
N PRO A 383 -33.99 -18.59 10.27
CA PRO A 383 -33.65 -17.78 9.11
C PRO A 383 -32.60 -18.55 8.31
N GLY A 384 -32.99 -19.00 7.11
CA GLY A 384 -32.10 -19.69 6.18
C GLY A 384 -30.82 -18.88 5.96
N THR A 385 -29.70 -19.41 6.44
CA THR A 385 -28.37 -18.90 6.14
C THR A 385 -28.08 -19.12 4.67
N ALA A 386 -28.34 -18.11 3.84
CA ALA A 386 -27.94 -18.12 2.44
C ALA A 386 -26.40 -18.04 2.36
N THR A 387 -25.76 -19.21 2.35
CA THR A 387 -24.35 -19.33 1.92
C THR A 387 -24.28 -18.87 0.46
N LYS A 388 -23.63 -17.73 0.23
CA LYS A 388 -23.43 -17.22 -1.13
C LYS A 388 -22.45 -18.13 -1.85
N LYS A 389 -22.95 -18.89 -2.83
CA LYS A 389 -22.15 -19.70 -3.74
C LYS A 389 -21.05 -18.85 -4.37
N ARG A 390 -19.82 -19.33 -4.33
CA ARG A 390 -18.64 -18.72 -4.94
C ARG A 390 -18.74 -18.84 -6.45
N ARG A 391 -18.74 -17.70 -7.16
CA ARG A 391 -18.66 -17.69 -8.63
C ARG A 391 -17.19 -17.73 -9.04
N ILE A 392 -16.79 -18.75 -9.79
CA ILE A 392 -15.43 -18.92 -10.33
C ILE A 392 -15.57 -18.97 -11.85
N GLU A 393 -14.86 -18.11 -12.58
CA GLU A 393 -14.85 -18.15 -14.04
C GLU A 393 -13.57 -18.80 -14.56
N ILE A 394 -13.72 -19.86 -15.35
CA ILE A 394 -12.64 -20.68 -15.91
C ILE A 394 -12.84 -20.75 -17.42
N GLY A 395 -11.99 -20.08 -18.20
CA GLY A 395 -12.06 -20.12 -19.67
C GLY A 395 -13.41 -19.70 -20.27
N GLY A 396 -14.11 -18.75 -19.64
CA GLY A 396 -15.46 -18.31 -20.03
C GLY A 396 -16.60 -19.17 -19.47
N HIS A 397 -16.30 -20.23 -18.72
CA HIS A 397 -17.29 -21.03 -17.99
C HIS A 397 -17.45 -20.53 -16.55
N VAL A 398 -18.69 -20.31 -16.13
CA VAL A 398 -19.01 -19.88 -14.77
C VAL A 398 -19.36 -21.09 -13.90
N LEU A 399 -18.54 -21.38 -12.90
CA LEU A 399 -18.77 -22.39 -11.87
C LEU A 399 -19.28 -21.74 -10.58
N TYR A 400 -20.20 -22.43 -9.91
CA TYR A 400 -20.66 -22.07 -8.57
C TYR A 400 -20.19 -23.13 -7.58
N ALA A 401 -19.26 -22.78 -6.69
CA ALA A 401 -18.83 -23.64 -5.60
C ALA A 401 -19.58 -23.27 -4.31
N ASP A 402 -20.06 -24.28 -3.58
CA ASP A 402 -20.71 -24.10 -2.28
C ASP A 402 -19.73 -23.73 -1.17
#